data_AF-A0A6L8D4A9-F1
#
_entry.id   AF-A0A6L8D4A9-F1
#
_cell.length_a   1.000
_cell.length_b   1.000
_cell.length_c   1.000
_cell.angle_alpha   90.00
_cell.angle_beta   90.00
_cell.angle_gamma   90.00
#
_symmetry.space_group_name_H-M   'P 1'
#
loop_
_entity.id
_entity.type
_entity.pdbx_description
1 polymer ?
#
loop_
_entity_poly.entity_id
_entity_poly.type
_entity_poly.pdbx_seq_one_letter_code
_entity_poly.pdbx_strand_id
1 'polypeptide(L)' 'MKLSISLKPEEVGFLDAYATSQGIASRSAVVQVAVRLLRERQLGGDYAAAFNEIDDETADFWEQTSGDGLSA' A
#
# COMPACT_ATOMS: atom_id res chain seq x y z
N MET A 1 -18.94 7.43 -9.06
CA MET A 1 -18.90 8.70 -9.83
C MET A 1 -18.10 8.50 -11.10
N LYS A 2 -18.41 9.26 -12.16
CA LYS A 2 -17.58 9.33 -13.38
C LYS A 2 -16.81 10.64 -13.39
N LEU A 3 -15.55 10.59 -13.80
CA LEU A 3 -14.64 11.73 -13.91
C LEU A 3 -14.08 11.77 -15.33
N SER A 4 -13.91 12.98 -15.88
CA SER A 4 -13.13 13.20 -17.10
C SER A 4 -11.75 13.67 -16.69
N ILE A 5 -10.71 13.00 -17.17
CA ILE A 5 -9.31 13.30 -16.84
C ILE A 5 -8.51 13.40 -18.13
N SER A 6 -7.58 14.35 -18.18
CA SER A 6 -6.61 14.48 -19.26
C SER A 6 -5.34 13.75 -18.88
N LEU A 7 -4.93 12.78 -19.70
CA LEU A 7 -3.69 12.03 -19.56
C LEU A 7 -2.94 12.09 -20.88
N LYS A 8 -1.61 12.08 -20.81
CA LYS A 8 -0.78 11.97 -22.00
C LYS A 8 -0.89 10.56 -22.59
N PRO A 9 -0.66 10.38 -23.91
CA PRO A 9 -0.77 9.07 -24.56
C PRO A 9 0.08 7.98 -23.89
N GLU A 10 1.28 8.32 -23.43
CA GLU A 10 2.18 7.40 -22.75
C GLU A 10 1.64 6.92 -21.39
N GLU A 11 0.94 7.79 -20.66
CA GLU A 11 0.31 7.45 -19.38
C GLU A 11 -0.87 6.50 -19.60
N VAL A 12 -1.65 6.71 -20.66
CA VAL A 12 -2.73 5.79 -21.07
C VAL A 12 -2.14 4.42 -21.45
N GLY A 13 -1.06 4.40 -22.22
CA GLY A 13 -0.36 3.16 -22.58
C GLY A 13 0.16 2.39 -21.37
N PHE A 14 0.68 3.09 -20.36
CA PHE A 14 1.06 2.48 -19.10
C PHE A 14 -0.13 1.83 -18.39
N LEU A 15 -1.27 2.52 -18.29
CA LEU A 15 -2.47 1.96 -17.65
C LEU A 15 -2.96 0.69 -18.34
N ASP A 16 -2.89 0.63 -19.67
CA ASP A 16 -3.28 -0.55 -20.46
C ASP A 16 -2.34 -1.73 -20.27
N ALA A 17 -1.03 -1.48 -20.30
CA ALA A 17 -0.02 -2.51 -20.06
C ALA A 17 -0.14 -3.05 -18.63
N TYR A 18 -0.34 -2.17 -17.65
CA TYR A 18 -0.54 -2.56 -16.26
C TYR A 18 -1.82 -3.39 -16.10
N ALA A 19 -2.94 -2.94 -16.68
CA ALA A 19 -4.19 -3.67 -16.67
C ALA A 19 -4.03 -5.10 -17.21
N THR A 20 -3.36 -5.22 -18.37
CA THR A 20 -3.10 -6.51 -19.01
C THR A 20 -2.23 -7.41 -18.15
N SER A 21 -1.10 -6.89 -17.64
CA SER A 21 -0.15 -7.69 -16.85
C SER A 21 -0.72 -8.19 -15.52
N GLN A 22 -1.67 -7.45 -14.94
CA GLN A 22 -2.29 -7.76 -13.65
C GLN A 22 -3.68 -8.39 -13.78
N GLY A 23 -4.18 -8.63 -15.01
CA GLY A 23 -5.52 -9.16 -15.23
C GLY A 23 -6.66 -8.25 -14.75
N ILE A 24 -6.44 -6.93 -14.74
CA ILE A 24 -7.41 -5.94 -14.27
C ILE A 24 -8.35 -5.54 -15.42
N ALA A 25 -9.65 -5.58 -15.15
CA ALA A 25 -10.69 -5.48 -16.18
C ALA A 25 -10.83 -4.11 -16.88
N SER A 26 -10.26 -3.01 -16.34
CA SER A 26 -10.39 -1.68 -16.96
C SER A 26 -9.35 -0.67 -16.49
N ARG A 27 -9.11 0.37 -17.32
CA ARG A 27 -8.30 1.55 -16.95
C ARG A 27 -8.79 2.21 -15.67
N SER A 28 -10.11 2.34 -15.50
CA SER A 28 -10.71 2.92 -14.29
C SER A 28 -10.38 2.12 -13.04
N ALA A 29 -10.32 0.78 -13.14
CA ALA A 29 -9.91 -0.07 -12.03
C ALA A 29 -8.41 0.08 -11.73
N VAL A 30 -7.55 0.23 -12.73
CA VAL A 30 -6.13 0.56 -12.51
C VAL A 30 -5.97 1.91 -11.81
N VAL A 31 -6.73 2.93 -12.20
CA VAL A 31 -6.73 4.24 -11.53
C VAL A 31 -7.18 4.11 -10.06
N GLN A 32 -8.18 3.27 -9.76
CA GLN A 32 -8.58 3.00 -8.37
C GLN A 32 -7.46 2.35 -7.55
N VAL A 33 -6.71 1.40 -8.14
CA VAL A 33 -5.53 0.81 -7.51
C VAL A 33 -4.48 1.88 -7.24
N ALA A 34 -4.19 2.75 -8.20
CA ALA A 34 -3.24 3.85 -8.03
C ALA A 34 -3.66 4.81 -6.91
N VAL A 35 -4.95 5.18 -6.83
CA VAL A 35 -5.47 6.01 -5.74
C VAL A 35 -5.29 5.33 -4.38
N ARG A 36 -5.51 4.01 -4.29
CA ARG A 36 -5.28 3.27 -3.05
C ARG A 36 -3.81 3.30 -2.64
N LEU A 37 -2.91 3.04 -3.58
CA LEU A 37 -1.46 3.10 -3.35
C LEU A 37 -1.00 4.51 -2.91
N LEU A 38 -1.60 5.57 -3.48
CA LEU A 38 -1.32 6.95 -3.06
C LEU A 38 -1.75 7.21 -1.61
N ARG A 39 -2.89 6.65 -1.17
CA ARG A 39 -3.30 6.73 0.24
C ARG A 39 -2.34 5.95 1.13
N GLU A 40 -2.04 4.71 0.78
CA GLU A 40 -1.11 3.84 1.53
C GLU A 40 0.27 4.50 1.69
N ARG A 41 0.78 5.19 0.67
CA ARG A 41 2.03 5.94 0.75
C ARG A 41 2.01 7.09 1.76
N GLN A 42 0.85 7.65 2.07
CA GLN A 42 0.73 8.69 3.10
C GLN A 42 0.89 8.10 4.51
N LEU A 43 0.56 6.81 4.72
CA LEU A 43 0.72 6.17 6.03
C LEU A 43 2.19 5.90 6.40
N GLY A 44 3.14 5.96 5.45
CA GLY A 44 4.54 5.63 5.73
C GLY A 44 5.15 6.50 6.83
N GLY A 45 4.84 7.80 6.83
CA GLY A 45 5.28 8.72 7.89
C GLY A 45 4.63 8.40 9.23
N ASP A 46 3.32 8.13 9.22
CA ASP A 46 2.56 7.81 10.44
C ASP A 46 3.03 6.50 11.08
N TYR A 47 3.33 5.47 10.27
CA TYR A 47 3.91 4.22 10.76
C TYR A 47 5.32 4.42 11.32
N ALA A 48 6.16 5.23 10.66
CA ALA A 48 7.51 5.53 11.16
C ALA A 48 7.45 6.29 12.50
N ALA A 49 6.52 7.24 12.64
CA ALA A 49 6.28 7.94 13.89
C ALA A 49 5.79 6.98 14.98
N ALA A 50 4.81 6.13 14.68
CA ALA A 50 4.28 5.14 15.62
C ALA A 50 5.37 4.15 16.09
N PHE A 51 6.28 3.72 15.21
CA PHE A 51 7.40 2.88 15.62
C PHE A 51 8.40 3.61 16.52
N ASN A 52 8.60 4.92 16.33
CA ASN A 52 9.45 5.73 17.21
C ASN A 52 8.80 6.02 18.59
N GLU A 53 7.48 5.81 18.75
CA GLU A 53 6.80 5.97 20.04
C GLU A 53 7.00 4.75 20.97
N ILE A 54 7.40 3.61 20.41
CA ILE A 54 7.67 2.40 21.19
C ILE A 54 9.07 2.53 21.81
N ASP A 55 9.14 2.54 23.14
CA ASP A 55 10.41 2.51 23.86
C ASP A 55 11.00 1.10 23.93
N ASP A 56 12.29 1.02 24.25
CA ASP A 56 13.03 -0.23 24.33
C ASP A 56 12.42 -1.20 25.36
N GLU A 57 11.89 -0.68 26.47
CA GLU A 57 11.26 -1.51 27.51
C GLU A 57 9.98 -2.19 27.00
N THR A 58 9.13 -1.44 26.28
CA THR A 58 7.92 -1.97 25.67
C THR A 58 8.25 -2.94 24.55
N ALA A 59 9.25 -2.65 23.73
CA ALA A 59 9.72 -3.54 22.68
C ALA A 59 10.22 -4.88 23.26
N ASP A 60 11.10 -4.82 24.25
CA ASP A 60 11.66 -6.01 24.93
C ASP A 60 10.60 -6.82 25.67
N PHE A 61 9.57 -6.15 26.23
CA PHE A 61 8.43 -6.82 26.86
C PHE A 61 7.65 -7.67 25.86
N TRP A 62 7.33 -7.13 24.67
CA TRP A 62 6.59 -7.87 23.65
C TRP A 62 7.42 -8.95 22.95
N GLU A 63 8.73 -8.72 22.76
CA GLU A 63 9.64 -9.68 22.13
C GLU A 63 9.67 -11.03 22.86
N GLN A 64 9.50 -11.03 24.18
CA GLN A 64 9.46 -12.26 24.99
C GLN A 64 8.34 -13.24 24.60
N THR A 65 7.25 -12.73 24.02
CA THR A 65 6.09 -13.52 23.60
C THR A 65 6.13 -13.95 22.13
N SER A 66 7.17 -13.58 21.38
CA SER A 66 7.26 -13.85 19.94
C SER A 66 7.28 -15.34 19.58
N GLY A 67 7.68 -16.19 20.55
CA GLY A 67 7.75 -17.66 20.41
C GLY A 67 6.53 -18.43 20.92
N ASP A 68 5.54 -17.77 21.51
CA ASP A 68 4.41 -18.44 22.17
C ASP A 68 3.59 -19.25 21.16
N GLY A 69 3.33 -20.53 21.47
CA GLY A 69 2.54 -21.43 20.62
C GLY A 69 3.26 -21.95 19.36
N LEU A 70 4.54 -21.62 19.16
CA LEU A 70 5.35 -22.13 18.05
C LEU A 70 6.08 -23.46 18.38
N SER A 71 5.98 -23.94 19.62
CA SER A 71 6.46 -25.26 20.02
C SER A 71 5.40 -26.31 19.67
N ALA A 72 5.74 -27.20 18.74
CA ALA A 72 4.95 -28.39 18.38
C ALA A 72 5.03 -29.48 19.46
#